data_AF-A0A3C0ZYI2-F1
#
_entry.id   AF-A0A3C0ZYI2-F1
#
_cell.length_a   1.000
_cell.length_b   1.000
_cell.length_c   1.000
_cell.angle_alpha   90.00
_cell.angle_beta   90.00
_cell.angle_gamma   90.00
#
_symmetry.space_group_name_H-M   'P 1'
#
loop_
_entity.id
_entity.type
_entity.pdbx_description
1 polymer ?
#
loop_
_entity_poly.entity_id
_entity_poly.type
_entity_poly.pdbx_seq_one_letter_code
_entity_poly.pdbx_strand_id
1 'polypeptide(L)'
;MSKPFFEVFPKLKVRKDLQDYFTDTQVERLAANRERTRLKVCLRSEHLIHKDRVFRMQREMEEQLFEGRPVQVFFEEHYTLSAMYTPRRLMEEYSDSICSEITSFSPVMGVFFRDAEIVYIDEDRIDIRMKDSCISRSLHDRLEEALNRIFRDRCGVKATLTVTLEESAAAGEATAGRGRNIQSIHDFQDSPGNSWGQPAAPGSFSAEEGSMQESRRSAWDQA
;
A
#
# COMPACT_ATOMS: atom_id res chain seq x y z
N MET A 1 -24.10 14.51 -12.04
CA MET A 1 -23.39 15.70 -12.51
C MET A 1 -22.03 15.70 -11.85
N SER A 2 -20.98 15.37 -12.59
CA SER A 2 -19.61 15.51 -12.12
C SER A 2 -19.18 16.98 -12.22
N LYS A 3 -18.27 17.43 -11.36
CA LYS A 3 -17.73 18.80 -11.36
C LYS A 3 -16.20 18.76 -11.32
N PRO A 4 -15.49 19.71 -11.94
CA PRO A 4 -14.03 19.80 -11.80
C PRO A 4 -13.60 19.90 -10.34
N PHE A 5 -12.49 19.25 -10.00
CA PHE A 5 -12.03 19.15 -8.61
C PHE A 5 -11.82 20.51 -7.93
N PHE A 6 -11.12 21.44 -8.60
CA PHE A 6 -10.86 22.77 -8.04
C PHE A 6 -12.08 23.70 -8.02
N GLU A 7 -13.14 23.38 -8.78
CA GLU A 7 -14.42 24.09 -8.63
C GLU A 7 -15.17 23.66 -7.36
N VAL A 8 -15.03 22.39 -6.97
CA VAL A 8 -15.60 21.86 -5.72
C VAL A 8 -14.83 22.35 -4.51
N PHE A 9 -13.50 22.50 -4.64
CA PHE A 9 -12.61 22.93 -3.56
C PHE A 9 -11.84 24.23 -3.93
N PRO A 10 -12.52 25.37 -4.14
CA PRO A 10 -11.89 26.59 -4.66
C PRO A 10 -10.91 27.26 -3.69
N LYS A 11 -10.99 26.93 -2.40
CA LYS A 11 -10.10 27.47 -1.36
C LYS A 11 -8.79 26.68 -1.23
N LEU A 12 -8.72 25.48 -1.82
CA LEU A 12 -7.57 24.60 -1.72
C LEU A 12 -6.41 25.15 -2.56
N LYS A 13 -5.28 25.42 -1.92
CA LYS A 13 -4.07 25.94 -2.57
C LYS A 13 -2.96 24.91 -2.44
N VAL A 14 -2.66 24.24 -3.54
CA VAL A 14 -1.58 23.25 -3.61
C VAL A 14 -0.44 23.74 -4.48
N ARG A 15 0.72 23.09 -4.37
CA ARG A 15 1.85 23.32 -5.27
C ARG A 15 1.46 22.93 -6.72
N LYS A 16 2.05 23.63 -7.69
CA LYS A 16 1.70 23.46 -9.12
C LYS A 16 1.88 22.02 -9.61
N ASP A 17 2.94 21.35 -9.19
CA ASP A 17 3.20 19.96 -9.53
C ASP A 17 2.07 19.02 -9.10
N LEU A 18 1.48 19.26 -7.92
CA LEU A 18 0.33 18.51 -7.45
C LEU A 18 -0.97 18.98 -8.12
N GLN A 19 -1.10 20.28 -8.36
CA GLN A 19 -2.27 20.87 -9.02
C GLN A 19 -2.51 20.28 -10.42
N ASP A 20 -1.46 20.13 -11.20
CA ASP A 20 -1.53 19.68 -12.60
C ASP A 20 -2.20 18.28 -12.68
N TYR A 21 -1.87 17.35 -11.77
CA TYR A 21 -2.49 16.01 -11.76
C TYR A 21 -3.98 15.98 -11.44
N PHE A 22 -4.48 16.99 -10.70
CA PHE A 22 -5.86 17.07 -10.25
C PHE A 22 -6.71 18.05 -11.07
N THR A 23 -6.10 18.81 -11.98
CA THR A 23 -6.79 19.80 -12.79
C THR A 23 -7.80 19.14 -13.73
N ASP A 24 -7.40 18.06 -14.38
CA ASP A 24 -8.25 17.30 -15.31
C ASP A 24 -9.11 16.23 -14.61
N THR A 25 -9.24 16.31 -13.27
CA THR A 25 -10.05 15.36 -12.48
C THR A 25 -11.41 15.92 -12.15
N GLN A 26 -12.39 15.02 -12.09
CA GLN A 26 -13.77 15.36 -11.76
C GLN A 26 -14.21 14.70 -10.46
N VAL A 27 -14.92 15.43 -9.62
CA VAL A 27 -15.59 14.92 -8.43
C VAL A 27 -16.97 14.42 -8.85
N GLU A 28 -17.21 13.13 -8.65
CA GLU A 28 -18.50 12.50 -8.94
C GLU A 28 -19.46 12.60 -7.76
N ARG A 29 -18.92 12.38 -6.55
CA ARG A 29 -19.69 12.25 -5.33
C ARG A 29 -18.84 12.64 -4.13
N LEU A 30 -19.47 13.35 -3.20
CA LEU A 30 -18.95 13.60 -1.86
C LEU A 30 -19.84 12.84 -0.87
N ALA A 31 -19.23 12.04 0.00
CA ALA A 31 -19.93 11.35 1.06
C ALA A 31 -19.23 11.64 2.39
N ALA A 32 -19.98 12.00 3.41
CA ALA A 32 -19.46 12.17 4.76
C ALA A 32 -20.14 11.19 5.70
N ASN A 33 -19.41 10.71 6.71
CA ASN A 33 -20.04 9.92 7.76
C ASN A 33 -21.00 10.78 8.60
N ARG A 34 -21.89 10.13 9.37
CA ARG A 34 -22.88 10.81 10.21
C ARG A 34 -22.28 11.84 11.17
N GLU A 35 -21.11 11.53 11.71
CA GLU A 35 -20.36 12.38 12.66
C GLU A 35 -19.56 13.50 11.99
N ARG A 36 -19.48 13.50 10.64
CA ARG A 36 -18.71 14.46 9.83
C ARG A 36 -17.22 14.53 10.19
N THR A 37 -16.66 13.41 10.63
CA THR A 37 -15.24 13.22 10.93
C THR A 37 -14.49 12.56 9.77
N ARG A 38 -15.20 12.06 8.76
CA ARG A 38 -14.63 11.44 7.56
C ARG A 38 -15.34 11.97 6.31
N LEU A 39 -14.56 12.43 5.34
CA LEU A 39 -15.03 12.84 4.03
C LEU A 39 -14.44 11.91 2.96
N LYS A 40 -15.31 11.26 2.21
CA LYS A 40 -14.97 10.49 1.02
C LYS A 40 -15.26 11.33 -0.22
N VAL A 41 -14.26 11.47 -1.08
CA VAL A 41 -14.33 12.14 -2.38
C VAL A 41 -14.19 11.08 -3.47
N CYS A 42 -15.25 10.83 -4.21
CA CYS A 42 -15.21 9.94 -5.37
C CYS A 42 -14.72 10.75 -6.58
N LEU A 43 -13.59 10.35 -7.13
CA LEU A 43 -12.90 11.03 -8.22
C LEU A 43 -12.98 10.19 -9.49
N ARG A 44 -13.21 10.85 -10.61
CA ARG A 44 -13.00 10.31 -11.96
C ARG A 44 -11.85 11.04 -12.64
N SER A 45 -10.96 10.29 -13.27
CA SER A 45 -9.84 10.82 -14.05
C SER A 45 -9.62 9.98 -15.32
N GLU A 46 -9.11 10.61 -16.38
CA GLU A 46 -8.76 9.94 -17.64
C GLU A 46 -7.29 9.45 -17.64
N HIS A 47 -6.49 9.90 -16.68
CA HIS A 47 -5.11 9.49 -16.45
C HIS A 47 -4.90 8.93 -15.05
N LEU A 48 -3.86 8.11 -14.90
CA LEU A 48 -3.40 7.58 -13.63
C LEU A 48 -2.80 8.68 -12.75
N ILE A 49 -3.11 8.64 -11.45
CA ILE A 49 -2.51 9.52 -10.46
C ILE A 49 -1.82 8.65 -9.42
N HIS A 50 -0.51 8.82 -9.26
CA HIS A 50 0.25 8.02 -8.30
C HIS A 50 -0.28 8.18 -6.88
N LYS A 51 -0.32 7.08 -6.12
CA LYS A 51 -0.95 7.07 -4.79
C LYS A 51 -0.29 8.03 -3.81
N ASP A 52 1.02 8.22 -3.91
CA ASP A 52 1.75 9.21 -3.11
C ASP A 52 1.21 10.65 -3.31
N ARG A 53 0.83 11.00 -4.54
CA ARG A 53 0.23 12.32 -4.85
C ARG A 53 -1.19 12.41 -4.29
N VAL A 54 -1.95 11.32 -4.35
CA VAL A 54 -3.27 11.23 -3.72
C VAL A 54 -3.18 11.44 -2.21
N PHE A 55 -2.25 10.76 -1.53
CA PHE A 55 -2.06 10.93 -0.09
C PHE A 55 -1.63 12.34 0.28
N ARG A 56 -0.77 12.98 -0.53
CA ARG A 56 -0.41 14.39 -0.35
C ARG A 56 -1.62 15.30 -0.50
N MET A 57 -2.44 15.10 -1.54
CA MET A 57 -3.65 15.91 -1.74
C MET A 57 -4.65 15.75 -0.58
N GLN A 58 -4.83 14.54 -0.07
CA GLN A 58 -5.68 14.30 1.10
C GLN A 58 -5.19 15.13 2.30
N ARG A 59 -3.88 15.09 2.60
CA ARG A 59 -3.29 15.87 3.69
C ARG A 59 -3.48 17.38 3.51
N GLU A 60 -3.25 17.90 2.30
CA GLU A 60 -3.47 19.32 2.00
C GLU A 60 -4.93 19.72 2.21
N MET A 61 -5.89 18.85 1.87
CA MET A 61 -7.30 19.09 2.13
C MET A 61 -7.64 19.05 3.62
N GLU A 62 -7.10 18.08 4.35
CA GLU A 62 -7.27 17.95 5.81
C GLU A 62 -6.77 19.21 6.53
N GLU A 63 -5.61 19.72 6.13
CA GLU A 63 -4.94 20.87 6.74
C GLU A 63 -5.62 22.21 6.38
N GLN A 64 -6.08 22.39 5.13
CA GLN A 64 -6.57 23.68 4.65
C GLN A 64 -8.09 23.87 4.73
N LEU A 65 -8.88 22.79 4.63
CA LEU A 65 -10.34 22.92 4.49
C LEU A 65 -11.10 22.74 5.80
N PHE A 66 -10.48 22.14 6.82
CA PHE A 66 -11.15 21.74 8.06
C PHE A 66 -10.53 22.36 9.32
N GLU A 67 -10.31 23.68 9.29
CA GLU A 67 -9.77 24.44 10.42
C GLU A 67 -10.50 24.10 11.75
N GLY A 68 -9.74 23.58 12.72
CA GLY A 68 -10.24 23.27 14.06
C GLY A 68 -11.07 21.99 14.19
N ARG A 69 -11.19 21.15 13.15
CA ARG A 69 -11.85 19.84 13.22
C ARG A 69 -10.99 18.74 12.61
N PRO A 70 -10.74 17.63 13.33
CA PRO A 70 -10.03 16.49 12.77
C PRO A 70 -10.95 15.72 11.81
N VAL A 71 -11.02 16.20 10.57
CA VAL A 71 -11.72 15.50 9.47
C VAL A 71 -10.69 14.75 8.66
N GLN A 72 -10.89 13.44 8.48
CA GLN A 72 -10.05 12.63 7.60
C GLN A 72 -10.63 12.62 6.18
N VAL A 73 -9.79 12.86 5.18
CA VAL A 73 -10.17 12.91 3.77
C VAL A 73 -9.68 11.66 3.04
N PHE A 74 -10.57 10.99 2.33
CA PHE A 74 -10.27 9.79 1.56
C PHE A 74 -10.73 9.96 0.13
N PHE A 75 -9.90 9.53 -0.81
CA PHE A 75 -10.24 9.50 -2.22
C PHE A 75 -10.60 8.09 -2.64
N GLU A 76 -11.72 7.99 -3.33
CA GLU A 76 -12.13 6.80 -4.07
C GLU A 76 -11.92 7.11 -5.55
N GLU A 77 -10.79 6.69 -6.09
CA GLU A 77 -10.40 6.99 -7.47
C GLU A 77 -11.01 5.98 -8.44
N HIS A 78 -11.52 6.48 -9.56
CA HIS A 78 -12.01 5.70 -10.70
C HIS A 78 -11.34 6.25 -11.97
N TYR A 79 -10.58 5.41 -12.67
CA TYR A 79 -9.84 5.79 -13.86
C TYR A 79 -10.53 5.27 -15.12
N THR A 80 -10.80 6.17 -16.06
CA THR A 80 -11.27 5.83 -17.41
C THR A 80 -10.07 5.86 -18.35
N LEU A 81 -9.27 4.78 -18.29
CA LEU A 81 -8.02 4.69 -19.03
C LEU A 81 -8.27 4.36 -20.51
N SER A 82 -7.35 4.82 -21.37
CA SER A 82 -7.37 4.43 -22.78
C SER A 82 -7.19 2.92 -22.95
N ALA A 83 -7.71 2.35 -24.06
CA ALA A 83 -7.56 0.93 -24.39
C ALA A 83 -6.10 0.47 -24.55
N MET A 84 -5.13 1.39 -24.58
CA MET A 84 -3.70 1.06 -24.64
C MET A 84 -3.13 0.58 -23.30
N TYR A 85 -3.88 0.72 -22.20
CA TYR A 85 -3.53 0.18 -20.90
C TYR A 85 -3.86 -1.31 -20.84
N THR A 86 -2.88 -2.14 -21.21
CA THR A 86 -2.92 -3.57 -20.90
C THR A 86 -2.58 -3.81 -19.44
N PRO A 87 -3.01 -4.92 -18.83
CA PRO A 87 -2.65 -5.27 -17.45
C PRO A 87 -1.14 -5.20 -17.20
N ARG A 88 -0.34 -5.65 -18.16
CA ARG A 88 1.12 -5.55 -18.12
C ARG A 88 1.61 -4.10 -18.03
N ARG A 89 1.16 -3.22 -18.93
CA ARG A 89 1.57 -1.80 -18.91
C ARG A 89 1.14 -1.10 -17.63
N LEU A 90 -0.07 -1.40 -17.16
CA LEU A 90 -0.57 -0.88 -15.89
C LEU A 90 0.32 -1.33 -14.72
N MET A 91 0.72 -2.59 -14.68
CA MET A 91 1.64 -3.08 -13.65
C MET A 91 3.02 -2.40 -13.76
N GLU A 92 3.57 -2.26 -14.96
CA GLU A 92 4.86 -1.62 -15.19
C GLU A 92 4.87 -0.13 -14.76
N GLU A 93 3.82 0.63 -15.09
CA GLU A 93 3.75 2.07 -14.78
C GLU A 93 3.26 2.37 -13.35
N TYR A 94 2.39 1.51 -12.81
CA TYR A 94 1.62 1.81 -11.60
C TYR A 94 1.96 0.91 -10.40
N SER A 95 2.89 -0.04 -10.54
CA SER A 95 3.35 -0.92 -9.45
C SER A 95 3.80 -0.16 -8.21
N ASP A 96 4.54 0.93 -8.35
CA ASP A 96 4.97 1.77 -7.23
C ASP A 96 3.79 2.32 -6.44
N SER A 97 2.75 2.79 -7.14
CA SER A 97 1.53 3.31 -6.51
C SER A 97 0.77 2.22 -5.77
N ILE A 98 0.70 1.03 -6.36
CA ILE A 98 0.09 -0.15 -5.74
C ILE A 98 0.87 -0.55 -4.50
N CYS A 99 2.22 -0.56 -4.57
CA CYS A 99 3.08 -0.85 -3.43
C CYS A 99 2.88 0.18 -2.30
N SER A 100 2.86 1.48 -2.61
CA SER A 100 2.58 2.54 -1.62
C SER A 100 1.22 2.35 -0.95
N GLU A 101 0.20 1.98 -1.72
CA GLU A 101 -1.13 1.71 -1.19
C GLU A 101 -1.17 0.47 -0.28
N ILE A 102 -0.60 -0.64 -0.73
CA ILE A 102 -0.51 -1.88 0.07
C ILE A 102 0.27 -1.62 1.35
N THR A 103 1.41 -0.91 1.25
CA THR A 103 2.24 -0.54 2.41
C THR A 103 1.46 0.29 3.42
N SER A 104 0.56 1.16 2.96
CA SER A 104 -0.30 1.95 3.84
C SER A 104 -1.30 1.09 4.64
N PHE A 105 -1.72 -0.05 4.08
CA PHE A 105 -2.62 -1.02 4.74
C PHE A 105 -1.88 -2.06 5.58
N SER A 106 -0.68 -2.45 5.16
CA SER A 106 0.17 -3.39 5.85
C SER A 106 1.59 -3.22 5.34
N PRO A 107 2.50 -2.67 6.17
CA PRO A 107 3.90 -2.54 5.80
C PRO A 107 4.52 -3.89 5.40
N VAL A 108 4.12 -4.95 6.10
CA VAL A 108 4.57 -6.32 5.82
C VAL A 108 4.13 -6.77 4.43
N MET A 109 2.85 -6.61 4.07
CA MET A 109 2.38 -6.93 2.71
C MET A 109 3.11 -6.10 1.64
N GLY A 110 3.41 -4.84 1.93
CA GLY A 110 4.12 -3.95 1.01
C GLY A 110 5.54 -4.42 0.71
N VAL A 111 6.26 -4.92 1.73
CA VAL A 111 7.59 -5.54 1.56
C VAL A 111 7.48 -6.80 0.71
N PHE A 112 6.52 -7.68 1.03
CA PHE A 112 6.31 -8.90 0.26
C PHE A 112 5.99 -8.64 -1.22
N PHE A 113 5.09 -7.69 -1.51
CA PHE A 113 4.75 -7.34 -2.88
C PHE A 113 5.95 -6.73 -3.63
N ARG A 114 6.78 -5.95 -2.93
CA ARG A 114 8.00 -5.35 -3.51
C ARG A 114 9.06 -6.40 -3.86
N ASP A 115 9.21 -7.41 -3.01
CA ASP A 115 10.17 -8.49 -3.19
C ASP A 115 9.64 -9.62 -4.09
N ALA A 116 8.36 -9.57 -4.49
CA ALA A 116 7.73 -10.57 -5.31
C ALA A 116 8.23 -10.52 -6.76
N GLU A 117 8.33 -11.67 -7.39
CA GLU A 117 8.57 -11.77 -8.82
C GLU A 117 7.24 -11.65 -9.58
N ILE A 118 7.19 -10.75 -10.56
CA ILE A 118 6.00 -10.54 -11.38
C ILE A 118 6.20 -11.27 -12.71
N VAL A 119 5.42 -12.32 -12.93
CA VAL A 119 5.45 -13.16 -14.13
C VAL A 119 4.19 -12.92 -14.95
N TYR A 120 4.39 -12.56 -16.22
CA TYR A 120 3.28 -12.36 -17.16
C TYR A 120 3.01 -13.67 -17.88
N ILE A 121 1.88 -14.33 -17.55
CA ILE A 121 1.51 -15.62 -18.13
C ILE A 121 0.87 -15.42 -19.51
N ASP A 122 -0.08 -14.49 -19.59
CA ASP A 122 -0.81 -14.12 -20.82
C ASP A 122 -1.02 -12.60 -20.87
N GLU A 123 -1.75 -12.09 -21.86
CA GLU A 123 -2.09 -10.66 -21.97
C GLU A 123 -2.91 -10.15 -20.78
N ASP A 124 -3.80 -10.99 -20.24
CA ASP A 124 -4.72 -10.64 -19.16
C ASP A 124 -4.41 -11.34 -17.82
N ARG A 125 -3.32 -12.10 -17.74
CA ARG A 125 -2.97 -12.91 -16.57
C ARG A 125 -1.59 -12.59 -16.04
N ILE A 126 -1.54 -12.19 -14.77
CA ILE A 126 -0.31 -11.85 -14.06
C ILE A 126 -0.21 -12.75 -12.84
N ASP A 127 0.91 -13.44 -12.71
CA ASP A 127 1.26 -14.28 -11.57
C ASP A 127 2.30 -13.55 -10.72
N ILE A 128 2.03 -13.41 -9.43
CA ILE A 128 2.89 -12.71 -8.47
C ILE A 128 3.43 -13.74 -7.51
N ARG A 129 4.72 -14.00 -7.64
CA ARG A 129 5.39 -15.08 -6.94
C ARG A 129 6.10 -14.56 -5.71
N MET A 130 5.73 -15.10 -4.57
CA MET A 130 6.28 -14.72 -3.27
C MET A 130 6.97 -15.90 -2.61
N LYS A 131 8.00 -15.63 -1.81
CA LYS A 131 8.66 -16.68 -1.03
C LYS A 131 7.69 -17.28 0.00
N ASP A 132 7.60 -18.61 0.02
CA ASP A 132 6.80 -19.32 1.00
C ASP A 132 7.35 -19.10 2.42
N SER A 133 6.46 -18.65 3.28
CA SER A 133 6.70 -18.37 4.69
C SER A 133 5.37 -18.40 5.41
N CYS A 134 5.38 -18.65 6.73
CA CYS A 134 4.17 -18.64 7.55
C CYS A 134 3.36 -17.33 7.41
N ILE A 135 4.04 -16.20 7.21
CA ILE A 135 3.42 -14.90 7.04
C ILE A 135 2.86 -14.75 5.61
N SER A 136 3.58 -15.17 4.58
CA SER A 136 3.07 -15.12 3.20
C SER A 136 1.79 -15.94 3.01
N ARG A 137 1.69 -17.11 3.68
CA ARG A 137 0.49 -17.97 3.65
C ARG A 137 -0.74 -17.30 4.25
N SER A 138 -0.60 -16.41 5.22
CA SER A 138 -1.76 -15.67 5.76
C SER A 138 -2.09 -14.41 4.96
N LEU A 139 -1.13 -13.88 4.19
CA LEU A 139 -1.29 -12.61 3.47
C LEU A 139 -1.64 -12.77 1.99
N HIS A 140 -1.32 -13.92 1.37
CA HIS A 140 -1.45 -14.11 -0.08
C HIS A 140 -2.87 -13.85 -0.59
N ASP A 141 -3.91 -14.45 0.02
CA ASP A 141 -5.32 -14.23 -0.34
C ASP A 141 -5.71 -12.76 -0.27
N ARG A 142 -5.26 -12.07 0.78
CA ARG A 142 -5.57 -10.64 1.01
C ARG A 142 -4.87 -9.75 -0.01
N LEU A 143 -3.66 -10.12 -0.43
CA LEU A 143 -2.91 -9.41 -1.46
C LEU A 143 -3.56 -9.61 -2.83
N GLU A 144 -3.90 -10.86 -3.17
CA GLU A 144 -4.56 -11.22 -4.43
C GLU A 144 -5.88 -10.45 -4.61
N GLU A 145 -6.74 -10.46 -3.59
CA GLU A 145 -8.01 -9.74 -3.63
C GLU A 145 -7.80 -8.23 -3.79
N ALA A 146 -6.85 -7.65 -3.04
CA ALA A 146 -6.55 -6.22 -3.13
C ALA A 146 -6.10 -5.81 -4.53
N LEU A 147 -5.24 -6.62 -5.16
CA LEU A 147 -4.72 -6.39 -6.49
C LEU A 147 -5.80 -6.51 -7.57
N ASN A 148 -6.57 -7.59 -7.56
CA ASN A 148 -7.69 -7.78 -8.48
C ASN A 148 -8.70 -6.63 -8.37
N ARG A 149 -8.98 -6.18 -7.15
CA ARG A 149 -9.86 -5.05 -6.90
C ARG A 149 -9.32 -3.74 -7.47
N ILE A 150 -8.02 -3.46 -7.32
CA ILE A 150 -7.41 -2.24 -7.88
C ILE A 150 -7.49 -2.25 -9.42
N PHE A 151 -7.20 -3.37 -10.06
CA PHE A 151 -7.25 -3.48 -11.53
C PHE A 151 -8.68 -3.36 -12.05
N ARG A 152 -9.61 -4.10 -11.46
CA ARG A 152 -11.00 -4.17 -11.89
C ARG A 152 -11.81 -2.93 -11.51
N ASP A 153 -11.85 -2.59 -10.23
CA ASP A 153 -12.77 -1.57 -9.72
C ASP A 153 -12.24 -0.16 -9.97
N ARG A 154 -10.94 0.08 -9.73
CA ARG A 154 -10.34 1.42 -9.90
C ARG A 154 -9.92 1.68 -11.34
N CYS A 155 -9.24 0.74 -12.00
CA CYS A 155 -8.66 0.98 -13.32
C CYS A 155 -9.57 0.55 -14.47
N GLY A 156 -10.64 -0.20 -14.20
CA GLY A 156 -11.54 -0.74 -15.22
C GLY A 156 -10.87 -1.74 -16.17
N VAL A 157 -9.69 -2.26 -15.81
CA VAL A 157 -8.92 -3.17 -16.63
C VAL A 157 -9.29 -4.61 -16.28
N LYS A 158 -9.65 -5.40 -17.29
CA LYS A 158 -9.92 -6.83 -17.12
C LYS A 158 -8.59 -7.57 -16.99
N ALA A 159 -8.21 -7.89 -15.76
CA ALA A 159 -7.04 -8.68 -15.46
C ALA A 159 -7.38 -9.75 -14.42
N THR A 160 -6.72 -10.90 -14.50
CA THR A 160 -6.72 -11.90 -13.43
C THR A 160 -5.33 -11.93 -12.83
N LEU A 161 -5.23 -11.50 -11.58
CA LEU A 161 -3.99 -11.55 -10.81
C LEU A 161 -4.06 -12.72 -9.85
N THR A 162 -3.01 -13.52 -9.81
CA THR A 162 -2.89 -14.67 -8.89
C THR A 162 -1.61 -14.52 -8.08
N VAL A 163 -1.67 -14.82 -6.79
CA VAL A 163 -0.50 -14.79 -5.91
C VAL A 163 -0.10 -16.22 -5.58
N THR A 164 1.07 -16.63 -6.05
CA THR A 164 1.62 -17.97 -5.81
C THR A 164 2.79 -17.92 -4.83
N LEU A 165 2.89 -18.97 -4.02
CA LEU A 165 3.99 -19.13 -3.07
C LEU A 165 5.01 -20.10 -3.66
N GLU A 166 6.21 -19.61 -3.90
CA GLU A 166 7.34 -20.43 -4.30
C GLU A 166 8.04 -20.97 -3.06
N GLU A 167 8.07 -22.30 -2.94
CA GLU A 167 8.87 -22.97 -1.92
C GLU A 167 10.35 -22.68 -2.22
N SER A 168 11.00 -21.93 -1.33
CA SER A 168 12.44 -21.71 -1.45
C SER A 168 13.15 -23.06 -1.39
N ALA A 169 13.85 -23.45 -2.45
CA ALA A 169 14.68 -24.65 -2.56
C ALA A 169 15.93 -24.58 -1.65
N ALA A 170 15.71 -24.47 -0.33
CA ALA A 170 16.73 -24.48 0.72
C ALA A 170 16.34 -25.44 1.86
N ALA A 171 15.60 -26.50 1.56
CA ALA A 171 15.33 -27.61 2.45
C ALA A 171 15.70 -28.94 1.77
N GLY A 172 16.96 -29.08 1.39
CA GLY A 172 17.43 -30.30 0.76
C GLY A 172 18.91 -30.30 0.43
N GLU A 173 19.79 -30.20 1.44
CA GLU A 173 21.05 -30.97 1.48
C GLU A 173 21.82 -30.72 2.79
N ALA A 174 22.46 -31.80 3.29
CA ALA A 174 23.40 -31.90 4.42
C ALA A 174 22.85 -32.14 5.84
N THR A 175 22.14 -33.26 6.03
CA THR A 175 22.35 -34.09 7.23
C THR A 175 23.66 -34.87 7.08
N ALA A 176 24.80 -34.32 7.53
CA ALA A 176 26.02 -35.12 7.79
C ALA A 176 27.06 -34.34 8.63
N GLY A 177 27.00 -34.57 9.94
CA GLY A 177 28.10 -34.56 10.92
C GLY A 177 29.24 -33.53 10.82
N ARG A 178 29.35 -32.64 11.83
CA ARG A 178 30.60 -32.49 12.61
C ARG A 178 30.34 -31.71 13.90
N GLY A 179 30.45 -32.40 15.04
CA GLY A 179 30.56 -31.72 16.32
C GLY A 179 31.80 -30.83 16.37
N ARG A 180 31.70 -29.67 17.02
CA ARG A 180 32.84 -28.93 17.55
C ARG A 180 32.42 -28.13 18.78
N ASN A 181 32.75 -28.73 19.92
CA ASN A 181 33.39 -28.16 21.10
C ASN A 181 33.49 -26.62 21.14
N ILE A 182 32.83 -25.99 22.12
CA ILE A 182 32.99 -24.57 22.43
C ILE A 182 33.80 -24.49 23.73
N GLN A 183 35.10 -24.22 23.59
CA GLN A 183 35.97 -23.85 24.71
C GLN A 183 36.53 -22.45 24.43
N SER A 184 36.11 -21.52 25.29
CA SER A 184 36.77 -20.29 25.76
C SER A 184 37.61 -19.44 24.81
N ILE A 185 37.24 -18.16 24.67
CA ILE A 185 38.19 -17.06 24.88
C ILE A 185 37.50 -16.01 25.76
N HIS A 186 38.10 -15.85 26.95
CA HIS A 186 37.92 -14.76 27.91
C HIS A 186 38.72 -13.54 27.43
N ASP A 187 38.45 -12.38 28.03
CA ASP A 187 39.22 -11.13 27.97
C ASP A 187 38.90 -10.13 26.85
N PHE A 188 37.97 -9.21 27.17
CA PHE A 188 38.26 -7.77 27.08
C PHE A 188 37.29 -6.96 27.96
N GLN A 189 37.60 -6.83 29.25
CA GLN A 189 37.12 -5.73 30.08
C GLN A 189 38.32 -4.85 30.46
N ASP A 190 38.21 -3.56 30.15
CA ASP A 190 38.62 -2.39 30.95
C ASP A 190 39.22 -1.26 30.10
N SER A 191 38.40 -0.26 29.74
CA SER A 191 38.64 1.15 30.12
C SER A 191 37.59 2.11 29.53
N PRO A 192 37.40 3.28 30.17
CA PRO A 192 36.13 4.01 30.18
C PRO A 192 36.10 5.16 29.18
N GLY A 193 34.91 5.47 28.67
CA GLY A 193 34.64 6.72 27.94
C GLY A 193 34.12 6.51 26.53
N ASN A 194 32.81 6.36 26.41
CA ASN A 194 31.99 7.13 25.48
C ASN A 194 30.51 6.78 25.67
N SER A 195 29.73 7.79 26.04
CA SER A 195 28.28 7.74 26.13
C SER A 195 27.67 7.74 24.73
N TRP A 196 27.20 6.59 24.27
CA TRP A 196 26.13 6.50 23.28
C TRP A 196 25.17 5.41 23.75
N GLY A 197 23.90 5.81 23.89
CA GLY A 197 22.83 5.00 24.45
C GLY A 197 22.63 3.68 23.71
N GLN A 198 22.27 2.68 24.50
CA GLN A 198 22.04 1.28 24.12
C GLN A 198 21.06 1.16 22.93
N PRO A 199 21.27 0.21 21.99
CA PRO A 199 20.20 -0.27 21.13
C PRO A 199 19.18 -1.03 21.99
N ALA A 200 17.92 -0.59 21.96
CA ALA A 200 16.82 -1.29 22.59
C ALA A 200 16.65 -2.69 21.98
N ALA A 201 16.41 -3.68 22.85
CA ALA A 201 16.15 -5.07 22.51
C ALA A 201 14.98 -5.22 21.51
N PRO A 202 14.96 -6.29 20.69
CA PRO A 202 13.84 -6.56 19.78
C PRO A 202 12.58 -6.85 20.60
N GLY A 203 11.71 -5.85 20.69
CA GLY A 203 10.39 -5.99 21.28
C GLY A 203 9.55 -6.95 20.46
N SER A 204 8.95 -7.92 21.17
CA SER A 204 7.88 -8.80 20.70
C SER A 204 6.84 -8.03 19.89
N PHE A 205 6.69 -8.41 18.63
CA PHE A 205 5.66 -7.90 17.72
C PHE A 205 4.29 -8.45 18.15
N SER A 206 3.53 -7.67 18.92
CA SER A 206 2.18 -8.01 19.36
C SER A 206 1.20 -7.92 18.20
N ALA A 207 0.34 -8.93 18.08
CA ALA A 207 -0.70 -9.10 17.05
C ALA A 207 -1.84 -8.05 17.07
N GLU A 208 -1.67 -6.91 17.74
CA GLU A 208 -2.70 -5.87 17.88
C GLU A 208 -2.70 -4.85 16.74
N GLU A 209 -1.62 -4.68 15.98
CA GLU A 209 -1.54 -3.69 14.87
C GLU A 209 -2.45 -4.03 13.68
N GLY A 210 -2.84 -5.30 13.50
CA GLY A 210 -3.83 -5.70 12.50
C GLY A 210 -5.26 -5.25 12.83
N SER A 211 -5.61 -5.14 14.11
CA SER A 211 -6.98 -4.88 14.58
C SER A 211 -7.43 -3.43 14.35
N MET A 212 -6.49 -2.48 14.39
CA MET A 212 -6.79 -1.06 14.29
C MET A 212 -7.07 -0.61 12.85
N GLN A 213 -6.57 -1.36 11.85
CA GLN A 213 -6.81 -1.09 10.44
C GLN A 213 -7.99 -1.87 9.84
N GLU A 214 -8.28 -3.07 10.35
CA GLU A 214 -9.55 -3.75 10.07
C GLU A 214 -10.75 -2.98 10.64
N SER A 215 -10.59 -2.27 11.76
CA SER A 215 -11.57 -1.30 12.25
C SER A 215 -11.73 -0.08 11.34
N ARG A 216 -10.68 0.33 10.60
CA ARG A 216 -10.82 1.38 9.57
C ARG A 216 -11.63 0.85 8.40
N ARG A 217 -11.40 -0.40 7.96
CA ARG A 217 -12.09 -1.07 6.84
C ARG A 217 -13.55 -1.47 7.13
N SER A 218 -13.83 -2.08 8.28
CA SER A 218 -15.18 -2.55 8.67
C SER A 218 -16.19 -1.41 8.82
N ALA A 219 -15.72 -0.21 9.19
CA ALA A 219 -16.54 1.00 9.21
C ALA A 219 -16.91 1.55 7.81
N TRP A 220 -16.34 1.02 6.72
CA TRP A 220 -16.57 1.51 5.35
C TRP A 220 -17.69 0.79 4.59
N ASP A 221 -18.00 -0.47 4.91
CA ASP A 221 -19.07 -1.23 4.24
C ASP A 221 -20.46 -0.98 4.86
N GLN A 222 -20.54 -0.24 5.97
CA GLN A 222 -21.80 0.05 6.69
C GLN A 222 -22.31 1.49 6.52
N ALA A 223 -21.75 2.29 5.59
CA ALA A 223 -22.11 3.70 5.36
C ALA A 223 -22.62 3.98 3.95
#